data_AF-A0A383CSI5-F1
#
_entry.id   AF-A0A383CSI5-F1
#
_cell.length_a   1.000
_cell.length_b   1.000
_cell.length_c   1.000
_cell.angle_alpha   90.00
_cell.angle_beta   90.00
_cell.angle_gamma   90.00
#
_symmetry.space_group_name_H-M   'P 1'
#
loop_
_entity.id
_entity.type
_entity.pdbx_description
1 polymer ?
#
loop_
_entity_poly.entity_id
_entity_poly.type
_entity_poly.pdbx_seq_one_letter_code
_entity_poly.pdbx_strand_id
1 'polypeptide(L)' 'MVLQQYLIPHRTGDERLLIPGWAGELSEEELAFVQERLRRSRRLLRLWKIATRDCPENAVRQAAFEGITAGS' A
#
# COMPACT_ATOMS: atom_id res chain seq x y z
N MET A 1 27.10 14.71 -6.10
CA MET A 1 25.66 14.95 -6.33
C MET A 1 24.93 13.97 -5.44
N VAL A 2 24.27 14.46 -4.39
CA VAL A 2 23.68 13.61 -3.36
C VAL A 2 22.35 13.05 -3.87
N LEU A 3 22.22 11.72 -3.92
CA LEU A 3 20.95 11.02 -4.17
C LEU A 3 20.07 11.18 -2.93
N GLN A 4 19.62 12.41 -2.66
CA GLN A 4 18.47 12.64 -1.78
C GLN A 4 17.22 12.32 -2.61
N GLN A 5 17.01 11.03 -2.86
CA GLN A 5 15.75 10.53 -3.36
C GLN A 5 14.74 10.74 -2.24
N TYR A 6 14.15 11.93 -2.25
CA TYR A 6 12.81 12.22 -1.83
C TYR A 6 12.35 11.43 -0.58
N LEU A 7 12.77 11.91 0.59
CA LEU A 7 11.87 12.00 1.74
C LEU A 7 10.65 12.82 1.28
N ILE A 8 9.74 12.22 0.53
CA ILE A 8 8.41 12.78 0.34
C ILE A 8 7.82 12.72 1.74
N PRO A 9 7.47 13.85 2.37
CA PRO A 9 6.59 13.77 3.53
C PRO A 9 5.32 13.15 2.96
N HIS A 10 5.10 11.86 3.21
CA HIS A 10 3.96 11.12 2.73
C HIS A 10 2.74 11.83 3.31
N ARG A 11 2.19 12.79 2.55
CA ARG A 11 0.93 13.44 2.87
C ARG A 11 -0.04 12.28 3.01
N THR A 12 -0.51 12.04 4.23
CA THR A 12 -1.55 11.08 4.58
C THR A 12 -2.74 11.27 3.62
N GLY A 13 -2.73 10.59 2.47
CA GLY A 13 -3.52 11.05 1.32
C GLY A 13 -2.98 10.72 -0.06
N ASP A 14 -1.73 10.25 -0.20
CA ASP A 14 -1.21 9.89 -1.51
C ASP A 14 -1.97 8.67 -2.07
N GLU A 15 -2.74 8.89 -3.14
CA GLU A 15 -3.57 7.86 -3.76
C GLU A 15 -2.75 6.73 -4.37
N ARG A 16 -1.45 6.93 -4.60
CA ARG A 16 -0.52 5.89 -5.08
C ARG A 16 -0.34 4.79 -4.04
N LEU A 17 -0.48 5.10 -2.75
CA LEU A 17 -0.47 4.10 -1.68
C LEU A 17 -1.66 3.15 -1.74
N LEU A 18 -2.72 3.50 -2.48
CA LEU A 18 -3.88 2.63 -2.71
C LEU A 18 -3.69 1.73 -3.94
N ILE A 19 -2.55 1.85 -4.61
CA ILE A 19 -2.14 1.00 -5.72
C ILE A 19 -1.13 -0.03 -5.19
N PRO A 20 -1.43 -1.32 -5.24
CA PRO A 20 -0.49 -2.37 -4.87
C PRO A 20 0.67 -2.38 -5.87
N GLY A 21 1.89 -2.63 -5.39
CA GLY A 21 3.08 -2.68 -6.25
C GLY A 21 3.81 -1.36 -6.39
N TRP A 22 3.70 -0.51 -5.37
CA TRP A 22 4.42 0.77 -5.31
C TRP A 22 5.92 0.61 -5.02
N ALA A 23 6.41 -0.63 -4.92
CA ALA A 23 7.82 -1.03 -4.92
C ALA A 23 8.61 -0.79 -3.62
N GLY A 24 7.95 -0.70 -2.46
CA GLY A 24 8.63 -0.37 -1.21
C GLY A 24 8.04 -0.92 0.08
N GLU A 25 8.76 -0.63 1.17
CA GLU A 25 8.37 -0.88 2.54
C GLU A 25 7.42 0.22 3.03
N LEU A 26 6.21 -0.16 3.44
CA LEU A 26 5.24 0.79 4.01
C LEU A 26 5.70 1.19 5.42
N SER A 27 5.89 2.49 5.64
CA SER A 27 6.02 3.04 6.99
C SER A 27 4.72 2.82 7.77
N GLU A 28 4.79 2.83 9.10
CA GLU A 28 3.64 2.57 9.97
C GLU A 28 2.46 3.54 9.69
N GLU A 29 2.76 4.80 9.39
CA GLU A 29 1.76 5.82 9.03
C GLU A 29 1.06 5.54 7.70
N GLU A 30 1.83 5.11 6.69
CA GLU A 30 1.31 4.76 5.36
C GLU A 30 0.48 3.48 5.43
N LEU A 31 0.96 2.50 6.18
CA LEU A 31 0.25 1.26 6.44
C LEU A 31 -1.11 1.54 7.11
N ALA A 32 -1.15 2.40 8.13
CA ALA A 32 -2.38 2.78 8.79
C ALA A 32 -3.36 3.46 7.82
N PHE A 33 -2.86 4.34 6.95
CA PHE A 33 -3.67 4.99 5.90
C PHE A 33 -4.27 3.97 4.91
N VAL A 34 -3.45 3.04 4.42
CA VAL A 34 -3.90 1.99 3.48
C VAL A 34 -4.90 1.06 4.14
N GLN A 35 -4.65 0.62 5.37
CA GLN A 35 -5.58 -0.21 6.15
C GLN A 35 -6.94 0.47 6.35
N GLU A 36 -6.96 1.76 6.71
CA GLU A 36 -8.21 2.49 6.88
C GLU A 36 -9.00 2.54 5.56
N ARG A 37 -8.33 2.83 4.45
CA ARG A 37 -8.96 2.95 3.13
C ARG A 37 -9.44 1.59 2.60
N LEU A 38 -8.68 0.52 2.84
CA LEU A 38 -9.07 -0.86 2.53
C LEU A 38 -10.32 -1.27 3.32
N ARG A 39 -10.37 -0.98 4.63
CA ARG A 39 -11.55 -1.24 5.48
C ARG A 39 -12.80 -0.52 4.98
N ARG A 40 -12.64 0.73 4.53
CA ARG A 40 -13.74 1.54 3.98
C ARG A 40 -14.15 1.12 2.56
N SER A 41 -13.29 0.49 1.78
CA SER A 41 -13.55 0.15 0.37
C SER A 41 -13.37 -1.34 0.04
N ARG A 42 -14.48 -2.05 -0.15
CA ARG A 42 -14.47 -3.45 -0.64
C ARG A 42 -13.84 -3.62 -2.02
N ARG A 43 -13.85 -2.58 -2.86
CA ARG A 43 -13.19 -2.60 -4.17
C ARG A 43 -11.67 -2.61 -4.03
N LEU A 44 -11.11 -1.85 -3.10
CA LEU A 44 -9.67 -1.83 -2.81
C LEU A 44 -9.22 -3.16 -2.20
N LEU A 45 -9.99 -3.75 -1.28
CA LEU A 45 -9.69 -5.09 -0.75
C LEU A 45 -9.49 -6.14 -1.85
N ARG A 46 -10.39 -6.15 -2.85
CA ARG A 46 -10.26 -7.05 -4.02
C ARG A 46 -9.04 -6.73 -4.86
N LEU A 47 -8.75 -5.45 -5.06
CA LEU A 47 -7.60 -5.00 -5.85
C LEU A 47 -6.27 -5.39 -5.17
N TRP A 48 -6.22 -5.31 -3.85
CA TRP A 48 -5.08 -5.73 -3.03
C TRP A 48 -5.05 -7.25 -2.77
N LYS A 49 -6.01 -8.01 -3.29
CA LYS A 49 -6.19 -9.46 -3.05
C LYS A 49 -6.23 -9.83 -1.56
N ILE A 50 -6.67 -8.91 -0.70
CA ILE A 50 -6.82 -9.15 0.74
C ILE A 50 -8.22 -9.70 0.99
N ALA A 51 -8.28 -10.97 1.39
CA ALA A 51 -9.55 -11.66 1.65
C ALA A 51 -10.25 -11.15 2.91
N THR A 52 -9.50 -10.65 3.89
CA THR A 52 -9.99 -10.36 5.23
C THR A 52 -10.09 -8.85 5.47
N ARG A 53 -11.24 -8.42 6.00
CA ARG A 53 -11.47 -7.02 6.40
C ARG A 53 -10.54 -6.53 7.51
N ASP A 54 -9.92 -7.48 8.22
CA ASP A 54 -8.93 -7.19 9.25
C ASP A 54 -7.70 -6.48 8.67
N CYS A 55 -7.44 -6.63 7.36
CA CYS A 55 -6.32 -6.01 6.64
C CYS A 55 -4.99 -6.26 7.34
N PRO A 56 -4.61 -7.54 7.57
CA PRO A 56 -3.43 -7.85 8.35
C PRO A 56 -2.20 -7.18 7.75
N GLU A 57 -1.42 -6.51 8.59
CA GLU A 57 -0.26 -5.71 8.19
C GLU A 57 0.64 -6.46 7.21
N ASN A 58 0.93 -7.73 7.51
CA ASN A 58 1.80 -8.55 6.68
C ASN A 58 1.26 -8.73 5.25
N ALA A 59 -0.06 -8.91 5.09
CA ALA A 59 -0.68 -9.02 3.77
C ALA A 59 -0.67 -7.70 3.01
N VAL A 60 -0.86 -6.57 3.71
CA VAL A 60 -0.78 -5.23 3.11
C VAL A 60 0.65 -4.95 2.65
N ARG A 61 1.65 -5.19 3.51
CA ARG A 61 3.08 -5.03 3.18
C ARG A 61 3.50 -5.93 2.02
N GLN A 62 3.06 -7.18 2.03
CA GLN A 62 3.34 -8.13 0.97
C GLN A 62 2.70 -7.72 -0.37
N ALA A 63 1.42 -7.31 -0.39
CA ALA A 63 0.76 -6.84 -1.60
C ALA A 63 1.35 -5.50 -2.12
N ALA A 64 1.80 -4.65 -1.22
CA ALA A 64 2.55 -3.43 -1.51
C ALA A 64 3.88 -3.75 -2.23
N PHE A 65 4.61 -4.74 -1.71
CA PHE A 65 5.94 -5.14 -2.19
C PHE A 65 5.87 -5.94 -3.49
N GLU A 66 5.08 -7.00 -3.55
CA GLU A 66 4.95 -7.85 -4.74
C GLU A 66 4.25 -7.11 -5.89
N GLY A 67 3.34 -6.20 -5.56
CA GLY A 67 2.40 -5.65 -6.51
C GLY A 67 1.44 -6.68 -7.08
N ILE A 68 0.42 -6.19 -7.78
CA ILE A 68 -0.29 -7.07 -8.70
C ILE A 68 0.71 -7.30 -9.83
N THR A 69 1.49 -8.36 -9.74
CA THR A 69 2.19 -8.96 -10.88
C THR A 69 1.11 -9.41 -11.87
N ALA A 70 0.57 -8.46 -12.61
CA ALA A 70 -0.19 -8.71 -13.81
C ALA A 70 0.85 -9.08 -14.88
N GLY A 71 1.16 -10.38 -14.94
CA GLY A 71 1.54 -11.08 -16.16
C GLY A 71 2.89 -10.74 -16.77
N SER A 72 3.67 -11.80 -16.95
CA SER A 72 4.67 -11.98 -18.02
C SER A 72 4.28 -11.41 -19.37
#